data_AF-A0A316NSF1-F1
#
_entry.id   AF-A0A316NSF1-F1
#
_cell.length_a   1.000
_cell.length_b   1.000
_cell.length_c   1.000
_cell.angle_alpha   90.00
_cell.angle_beta   90.00
_cell.angle_gamma   90.00
#
_symmetry.space_group_name_H-M   'P 1'
#
loop_
_entity.id
_entity.type
_entity.pdbx_description
1 polymer ?
#
loop_
_entity_poly.entity_id
_entity_poly.type
_entity_poly.pdbx_seq_one_letter_code
_entity_poly.pdbx_strand_id
1 'polypeptide(L)'
;MKYVFWTIAFIITIIWIYLVIANLTATGGITLLDNNLAQTFATFPKRIVLNMGLIICIVFLAGLTTAKLIFIPLLIKNKAKEGAYERRLEKTSVSNDESNAKVKVLEAKIQVLEKALEDAIKKTK
;
A
#
# COMPACT_ATOMS: atom_id res chain seq x y z
N MET A 1 -14.65 -3.72 -8.73
CA MET A 1 -13.21 -3.39 -8.91
C MET A 1 -12.30 -4.61 -9.06
N LYS A 2 -12.41 -5.67 -8.23
CA LYS A 2 -11.53 -6.86 -8.35
C LYS A 2 -11.51 -7.48 -9.77
N TYR A 3 -12.66 -7.70 -10.39
CA TYR A 3 -12.72 -8.31 -11.74
C TYR A 3 -12.15 -7.43 -12.85
N VAL A 4 -12.23 -6.10 -12.70
CA VAL A 4 -11.64 -5.13 -13.66
C VAL A 4 -10.11 -5.17 -13.60
N PHE A 5 -9.55 -5.29 -12.40
CA PHE A 5 -8.10 -5.44 -12.25
C PHE A 5 -7.59 -6.74 -12.90
N TRP A 6 -8.27 -7.87 -12.66
CA TRP A 6 -7.88 -9.16 -13.25
C TRP A 6 -7.95 -9.19 -14.77
N THR A 7 -8.99 -8.59 -15.35
CA THR A 7 -9.14 -8.50 -16.81
C THR A 7 -8.05 -7.64 -17.45
N ILE A 8 -7.73 -6.49 -16.86
CA ILE A 8 -6.63 -5.63 -17.34
C ILE A 8 -5.28 -6.35 -17.24
N ALA A 9 -4.99 -7.02 -16.11
CA ALA A 9 -3.75 -7.77 -15.95
C ALA A 9 -3.60 -8.89 -16.98
N PHE A 10 -4.70 -9.58 -17.29
CA PHE A 10 -4.73 -10.62 -18.32
C PHE A 10 -4.44 -10.07 -19.72
N ILE A 11 -5.06 -8.94 -20.09
CA ILE A 11 -4.83 -8.27 -21.38
C ILE A 11 -3.36 -7.83 -21.50
N ILE A 12 -2.79 -7.20 -20.47
CA ILE A 12 -1.38 -6.78 -20.46
C ILE A 12 -0.45 -7.98 -20.65
N THR A 13 -0.74 -9.10 -20.01
CA THR A 13 0.07 -10.32 -20.13
C THR A 13 0.04 -10.87 -21.56
N ILE A 14 -1.13 -10.87 -22.21
CA ILE A 14 -1.25 -11.29 -23.62
C ILE A 14 -0.44 -10.37 -24.53
N ILE A 15 -0.49 -9.05 -24.33
CA ILE A 15 0.29 -8.08 -25.11
C ILE A 15 1.79 -8.37 -24.96
N TRP A 16 2.27 -8.65 -23.75
CA TRP A 16 3.67 -9.01 -23.51
C TRP A 16 4.06 -10.31 -24.23
N ILE A 17 3.22 -11.35 -24.17
CA ILE A 17 3.48 -12.60 -24.88
C ILE A 17 3.56 -12.36 -26.39
N TYR A 18 2.65 -11.57 -26.95
CA TYR A 18 2.67 -11.19 -28.35
C TYR A 18 3.97 -10.48 -28.74
N LEU A 19 4.42 -9.51 -27.95
CA LEU A 19 5.67 -8.79 -28.19
C LEU A 19 6.88 -9.71 -28.18
N VAL A 20 6.92 -10.70 -27.29
CA VAL A 20 8.00 -11.71 -27.26
C VAL A 20 8.00 -12.51 -28.56
N ILE A 21 6.85 -13.04 -28.97
CA ILE A 21 6.72 -13.86 -30.18
C ILE A 21 7.11 -13.05 -31.43
N ALA A 22 6.62 -11.82 -31.55
CA ALA A 22 6.91 -10.93 -32.67
C ALA A 22 8.40 -10.58 -32.81
N ASN A 23 9.19 -10.74 -31.75
CA ASN A 23 10.62 -10.41 -31.71
C ASN A 23 11.53 -11.64 -31.53
N LEU A 24 11.02 -12.87 -31.75
CA LEU A 24 11.80 -14.10 -31.62
C LEU A 24 12.95 -14.23 -32.64
N THR A 25 12.84 -13.60 -33.81
CA THR A 25 13.90 -13.63 -34.83
C THR A 25 14.77 -12.37 -34.81
N ALA A 26 14.34 -11.34 -34.07
CA ALA A 26 15.07 -10.09 -33.94
C ALA A 26 16.25 -10.25 -32.99
N THR A 27 17.40 -9.70 -33.36
CA THR A 27 18.60 -9.66 -32.53
C THR A 27 18.88 -8.24 -32.07
N GLY A 28 19.13 -8.10 -30.79
CA GLY A 28 19.45 -6.85 -30.12
C GLY A 28 20.73 -7.01 -29.35
N GLY A 29 21.55 -5.98 -29.31
CA GLY A 29 22.81 -6.05 -28.58
C GLY A 29 23.07 -4.81 -27.78
N ILE A 30 23.71 -5.01 -26.63
CA ILE A 30 24.23 -3.93 -25.81
C ILE A 30 25.70 -3.75 -26.21
N THR A 31 26.04 -2.55 -26.65
CA THR A 31 27.43 -2.16 -26.90
C THR A 31 28.04 -1.81 -25.54
N LEU A 32 28.97 -2.63 -25.07
CA LEU A 32 29.69 -2.40 -23.81
C LEU A 32 30.85 -1.44 -24.00
N LEU A 33 31.53 -1.57 -25.14
CA LEU A 33 32.62 -0.69 -25.53
C LEU A 33 32.45 -0.32 -26.99
N ASP A 34 32.16 0.96 -27.22
CA ASP A 34 32.02 1.52 -28.56
C ASP A 34 33.38 1.69 -29.24
N ASN A 35 33.38 1.76 -30.57
CA ASN A 35 34.59 1.88 -31.39
C ASN A 35 35.46 3.08 -30.99
N ASN A 36 34.84 4.21 -30.64
CA ASN A 36 35.59 5.42 -30.25
C ASN A 36 36.30 5.25 -28.90
N LEU A 37 35.64 4.61 -27.94
CA LEU A 37 36.20 4.33 -26.62
C LEU A 37 37.28 3.24 -26.71
N ALA A 38 37.03 2.19 -27.48
CA ALA A 38 37.98 1.09 -27.71
C ALA A 38 39.31 1.59 -28.29
N GLN A 39 39.25 2.52 -29.27
CA GLN A 39 40.44 3.16 -29.83
C GLN A 39 41.20 3.99 -28.79
N THR A 40 40.50 4.72 -27.92
CA THR A 40 41.11 5.53 -26.85
C THR A 40 41.87 4.66 -25.84
N PHE A 41 41.36 3.46 -25.57
CA PHE A 41 41.98 2.52 -24.62
C PHE A 41 42.91 1.47 -25.28
N ALA A 42 43.16 1.58 -26.60
CA ALA A 42 43.90 0.56 -27.36
C ALA A 42 43.38 -0.88 -27.14
N THR A 43 42.05 -1.03 -27.02
CA THR A 43 41.37 -2.31 -26.82
C THR A 43 40.38 -2.59 -27.95
N PHE A 44 39.81 -3.79 -27.96
CA PHE A 44 38.82 -4.18 -28.97
C PHE A 44 37.40 -3.81 -28.53
N PRO A 45 36.57 -3.30 -29.46
CA PRO A 45 35.16 -3.02 -29.17
C PRO A 45 34.45 -4.31 -28.77
N LYS A 46 33.57 -4.22 -27.76
CA LYS A 46 32.89 -5.37 -27.18
C LYS A 46 31.39 -5.15 -27.22
N ARG A 47 30.69 -6.06 -27.90
CA ARG A 47 29.24 -6.06 -28.01
C ARG A 47 28.72 -7.43 -27.60
N ILE A 48 27.67 -7.43 -26.78
CA ILE A 48 26.90 -8.65 -26.48
C ILE A 48 25.64 -8.58 -27.31
N VAL A 49 25.41 -9.58 -28.16
CA VAL A 49 24.20 -9.71 -28.97
C VAL A 49 23.35 -10.84 -28.39
N LEU A 50 22.08 -10.55 -28.18
CA LEU A 50 21.08 -11.43 -27.60
C LEU A 50 19.82 -11.40 -28.47
N ASN A 51 18.98 -12.41 -28.29
CA ASN A 51 17.65 -12.42 -28.88
C ASN A 51 16.78 -11.32 -28.25
N MET A 52 16.10 -10.51 -29.05
CA MET A 52 15.24 -9.44 -28.54
C MET A 52 14.08 -9.98 -27.70
N GLY A 53 13.50 -11.12 -28.08
CA GLY A 53 12.51 -11.83 -27.28
C GLY A 53 13.02 -12.17 -25.87
N LEU A 54 14.29 -12.59 -25.74
CA LEU A 54 14.90 -12.85 -24.44
C LEU A 54 15.11 -11.56 -23.63
N ILE A 55 15.56 -10.47 -24.28
CA ILE A 55 15.73 -9.17 -23.61
C ILE A 55 14.39 -8.68 -23.05
N ILE A 56 13.32 -8.78 -23.85
CA ILE A 56 11.95 -8.41 -23.47
C ILE A 56 11.51 -9.23 -22.23
N CYS A 57 11.73 -10.54 -22.21
CA CYS A 57 11.44 -11.39 -21.05
C CYS A 57 12.22 -10.96 -19.78
N ILE A 58 13.51 -10.67 -19.91
CA ILE A 58 14.35 -10.26 -18.79
C ILE A 58 13.87 -8.92 -18.22
N VAL A 59 13.53 -7.95 -19.08
CA VAL A 59 12.99 -6.65 -18.67
C VAL A 59 11.64 -6.83 -17.95
N PHE A 60 10.77 -7.70 -18.45
CA PHE A 60 9.49 -7.99 -17.80
C PHE A 60 9.68 -8.56 -16.38
N LEU A 61 10.56 -9.55 -16.24
CA LEU A 61 10.90 -10.15 -14.95
C LEU A 61 11.51 -9.12 -13.98
N ALA A 62 12.42 -8.27 -14.46
CA ALA A 62 13.01 -7.19 -13.67
C ALA A 62 11.96 -6.14 -13.23
N GLY A 63 10.99 -5.84 -14.09
CA GLY A 63 9.85 -4.97 -13.76
C GLY A 63 8.98 -5.56 -12.65
N LEU A 64 8.71 -6.87 -12.69
CA LEU A 64 7.93 -7.54 -11.66
C LEU A 64 8.65 -7.57 -10.30
N THR A 65 9.96 -7.80 -10.29
CA THR A 65 10.74 -7.82 -9.04
C THR A 65 10.85 -6.43 -8.41
N THR A 66 11.11 -5.40 -9.22
CA THR A 66 11.17 -4.00 -8.76
C THR A 66 9.81 -3.53 -8.22
N ALA A 67 8.71 -3.84 -8.89
CA ALA A 67 7.37 -3.54 -8.39
C ALA A 67 7.12 -4.17 -7.01
N LYS A 68 7.44 -5.47 -6.84
CA LYS A 68 7.31 -6.14 -5.53
C LYS A 68 8.15 -5.46 -4.45
N LEU A 69 9.40 -5.12 -4.77
CA LEU A 69 10.33 -4.50 -3.83
C LEU A 69 9.82 -3.15 -3.30
N ILE A 70 9.15 -2.37 -4.15
CA ILE A 70 8.59 -1.06 -3.77
C ILE A 70 7.24 -1.21 -3.04
N PHE A 71 6.33 -2.05 -3.54
CA PHE A 71 4.96 -2.14 -3.02
C PHE A 71 4.84 -2.92 -1.71
N ILE A 72 5.64 -3.97 -1.48
CA ILE A 72 5.59 -4.76 -0.24
C ILE A 72 5.80 -3.90 1.02
N PRO A 73 6.89 -3.10 1.15
CA PRO A 73 7.09 -2.30 2.35
C PRO A 73 6.02 -1.21 2.52
N LEU A 74 5.50 -0.68 1.42
CA LEU A 74 4.39 0.29 1.44
C LEU A 74 3.12 -0.34 2.03
N LEU A 75 2.77 -1.56 1.59
CA LEU A 75 1.61 -2.29 2.09
C LEU A 75 1.73 -2.63 3.58
N ILE A 76 2.93 -3.03 4.03
CA ILE A 76 3.19 -3.32 5.45
C ILE A 76 2.99 -2.06 6.29
N LYS A 77 3.55 -0.92 5.86
CA LYS A 77 3.39 0.36 6.56
C LYS A 77 1.94 0.81 6.63
N ASN A 78 1.18 0.64 5.54
CA ASN A 78 -0.23 1.02 5.51
C ASN A 78 -1.08 0.14 6.43
N LYS A 79 -0.89 -1.19 6.41
CA LYS A 79 -1.56 -2.09 7.35
C LYS A 79 -1.27 -1.78 8.82
N ALA A 80 -0.02 -1.43 9.13
CA ALA A 80 0.36 -1.04 10.49
C ALA A 80 -0.36 0.26 10.94
N LYS A 81 -0.54 1.22 10.03
CA LYS A 81 -1.30 2.44 10.30
C LYS A 81 -2.79 2.16 10.48
N GLU A 82 -3.39 1.34 9.62
CA GLU A 82 -4.79 0.92 9.73
C GLU A 82 -5.10 0.32 11.11
N GLY A 83 -4.30 -0.65 11.56
CA GLY A 83 -4.48 -1.24 12.90
C GLY A 83 -4.26 -0.24 14.04
N ALA A 84 -3.40 0.77 13.86
CA ALA A 84 -3.24 1.84 14.85
C ALA A 84 -4.47 2.78 14.88
N TYR A 85 -5.11 3.02 13.74
CA TYR A 85 -6.34 3.79 13.66
C TYR A 85 -7.53 3.03 14.25
N GLU A 86 -7.68 1.74 13.96
CA GLU A 86 -8.72 0.89 14.58
C GLU A 86 -8.59 0.89 16.11
N ARG A 87 -7.38 0.70 16.65
CA ARG A 87 -7.14 0.77 18.11
C ARG A 87 -7.46 2.15 18.71
N ARG A 88 -7.23 3.23 17.97
CA ARG A 88 -7.57 4.60 18.43
C ARG A 88 -9.09 4.81 18.42
N LEU A 89 -9.78 4.29 17.40
CA LEU A 89 -11.24 4.31 17.31
C LEU A 89 -11.86 3.55 18.49
N GLU A 90 -11.38 2.34 18.78
CA GLU A 90 -11.84 1.54 19.93
C GLU A 90 -11.61 2.25 21.28
N LYS A 91 -10.44 2.87 21.48
CA LYS A 91 -10.17 3.62 22.71
C LYS A 91 -11.07 4.85 22.86
N THR A 92 -11.37 5.51 21.75
CA THR A 92 -12.24 6.70 21.75
C THR A 92 -13.69 6.30 22.01
N SER A 93 -14.17 5.19 21.43
CA SER A 93 -15.53 4.70 21.70
C SER A 93 -15.72 4.30 23.16
N VAL A 94 -14.76 3.57 23.76
CA VAL A 94 -14.81 3.20 25.18
C VAL A 94 -14.76 4.43 26.09
N SER A 95 -13.93 5.42 25.76
CA SER A 95 -13.88 6.69 26.51
C SER A 95 -15.20 7.46 26.47
N ASN A 96 -15.92 7.42 25.35
CA ASN A 96 -17.23 8.07 25.24
C ASN A 96 -18.28 7.36 26.10
N ASP A 97 -18.29 6.03 26.12
CA ASP A 97 -19.19 5.25 26.98
C ASP A 97 -18.92 5.50 28.47
N GLU A 98 -17.65 5.58 28.87
CA GLU A 98 -17.26 5.88 30.25
C GLU A 98 -17.66 7.30 30.67
N SER A 99 -17.43 8.31 29.82
CA SER A 99 -17.88 9.68 30.06
C SER A 99 -19.40 9.77 30.15
N ASN A 100 -20.13 9.08 29.28
CA ASN A 100 -21.59 9.07 29.29
C ASN A 100 -22.15 8.41 30.58
N ALA A 101 -21.51 7.32 31.04
CA ALA A 101 -21.85 6.71 32.32
C ALA A 101 -21.60 7.66 33.51
N LYS A 102 -20.49 8.40 33.51
CA LYS A 102 -20.20 9.41 34.56
C LYS A 102 -21.24 10.54 34.57
N VAL A 103 -21.67 11.01 33.40
CA VAL A 103 -22.73 12.03 33.27
C VAL A 103 -24.05 11.53 33.86
N LYS A 104 -24.49 10.30 33.51
CA LYS A 104 -25.72 9.71 34.09
C LYS A 104 -25.67 9.60 35.62
N VAL A 105 -24.52 9.23 36.18
CA VAL A 105 -24.34 9.17 37.65
C VAL A 105 -24.42 10.57 38.28
N LEU A 106 -23.86 11.59 37.63
CA LEU A 106 -23.95 12.97 38.08
C LEU A 106 -25.40 13.48 38.03
N GLU A 107 -26.14 13.20 36.96
CA GLU A 107 -27.57 13.52 36.87
C GLU A 107 -28.39 12.85 37.98
N ALA A 108 -28.15 11.56 38.24
CA ALA A 108 -28.83 10.85 39.32
C ALA A 108 -28.52 11.44 40.71
N LYS A 109 -27.26 11.82 40.96
CA LYS A 109 -26.87 12.48 42.22
C LYS A 109 -27.56 13.84 42.38
N ILE A 110 -27.67 14.63 41.31
CA ILE A 110 -28.37 15.92 41.32
C ILE A 110 -29.85 15.70 41.65
N GLN A 111 -30.54 14.75 40.99
CA GLN A 111 -31.94 14.45 41.29
C GLN A 111 -32.17 14.03 42.75
N VAL A 112 -31.27 13.24 43.32
CA VAL A 112 -31.35 12.85 44.73
C VAL A 112 -31.21 14.07 45.65
N LEU A 113 -30.27 14.97 45.35
CA LEU A 113 -30.08 16.21 46.11
C LEU A 113 -31.28 17.15 45.99
N GLU A 114 -31.86 17.29 44.80
CA GLU A 114 -33.09 18.07 44.59
C GLU A 114 -34.25 17.51 45.40
N LYS A 115 -34.43 16.19 45.40
CA LYS A 115 -35.48 15.53 46.18
C LYS A 115 -35.28 15.66 47.68
N ALA A 116 -34.03 15.52 48.15
CA ALA A 116 -33.69 15.71 49.56
C ALA A 116 -33.92 17.17 50.01
N LEU A 117 -33.66 18.14 49.12
CA LEU A 117 -33.94 19.55 49.37
C LEU A 117 -35.45 19.82 49.45
N GLU A 118 -36.24 19.29 48.51
CA GLU A 118 -37.71 19.40 48.56
C GLU A 118 -38.30 18.80 49.83
N ASP A 119 -37.84 17.62 50.24
CA ASP A 119 -38.30 16.96 51.46
C ASP A 119 -37.91 17.76 52.72
N ALA A 120 -36.71 18.36 52.76
CA ALA A 120 -36.29 19.24 53.84
C ALA A 120 -37.14 20.52 53.92
N ILE A 121 -37.46 21.12 52.78
CA ILE A 121 -38.34 22.30 52.69
C ILE A 121 -39.77 21.95 53.13
N LYS A 122 -40.31 20.79 52.70
CA LYS A 122 -41.65 20.34 53.12
C LYS A 122 -41.74 20.03 54.61
N LYS A 123 -40.66 19.54 55.22
CA LYS A 123 -40.60 19.19 56.65
C LYS A 123 -40.40 20.39 57.58
N THR A 124 -39.98 21.53 57.04
CA THR A 124 -39.83 22.81 57.76
C THR A 124 -41.07 23.70 57.65
N LYS A 125 -42.12 23.23 56.97
CA LYS A 125 -43.45 23.86 56.89
C LYS A 125 -44.44 23.11 57.77
#